data_AF-G1UX43-F1
#
_entry.id   AF-G1UX43-F1
#
_cell.length_a   1.000
_cell.length_b   1.000
_cell.length_c   1.000
_cell.angle_alpha   90.00
_cell.angle_beta   90.00
_cell.angle_gamma   90.00
#
_symmetry.space_group_name_H-M   'P 1'
#
loop_
_entity.id
_entity.type
_entity.pdbx_description
1 polymer ?
#
loop_
_entity_poly.entity_id
_entity_poly.type
_entity_poly.pdbx_seq_one_letter_code
_entity_poly.pdbx_strand_id
1 'polypeptide(L)'
;MNSYKQSLYVGLIRVMANLLMLGAVFLSMYRASQWSSWPSEAVFCCWFFGITVPVWTGAFYLTRLIRRRFPAEHESLIELPRKGRQLVRWHVLEEAGGTCLLAR
;
A
#
# COMPACT_ATOMS: atom_id res chain seq x y z
N MET A 1 -4.05 -1.18 18.26
CA MET A 1 -2.90 -2.06 17.85
C MET A 1 -2.74 -2.36 16.34
N ASN A 2 -3.82 -2.48 15.54
CA ASN A 2 -3.74 -2.83 14.10
C ASN A 2 -3.10 -1.75 13.22
N SER A 3 -3.27 -0.46 13.56
CA SER A 3 -2.78 0.67 12.77
C SER A 3 -1.24 0.71 12.66
N TYR A 4 -0.52 0.38 13.74
CA TYR A 4 0.95 0.33 13.73
C TYR A 4 1.47 -0.76 12.78
N LYS A 5 0.89 -1.96 12.84
CA LYS A 5 1.24 -3.07 11.94
C LYS A 5 0.95 -2.70 10.48
N GLN A 6 -0.20 -2.08 10.22
CA GLN A 6 -0.56 -1.65 8.88
C GLN A 6 0.41 -0.60 8.32
N SER A 7 0.78 0.41 9.11
CA SER A 7 1.76 1.42 8.70
C SER A 7 3.12 0.80 8.40
N LEU A 8 3.57 -0.13 9.26
CA LEU A 8 4.82 -0.85 9.09
C LEU A 8 4.83 -1.69 7.81
N TYR A 9 3.77 -2.48 7.56
CA TYR A 9 3.67 -3.29 6.35
C TYR A 9 3.62 -2.44 5.07
N VAL A 10 2.89 -1.33 5.08
CA VAL A 10 2.84 -0.41 3.93
C VAL A 10 4.21 0.24 3.70
N GLY A 11 4.91 0.63 4.77
CA GLY A 11 6.29 1.12 4.70
C GLY A 11 7.25 0.09 4.11
N LEU A 12 7.18 -1.15 4.60
CA LEU A 12 8.02 -2.26 4.12
C LEU A 12 7.79 -2.53 2.63
N ILE A 13 6.54 -2.55 2.18
CA ILE A 13 6.19 -2.75 0.76
C ILE A 13 6.82 -1.66 -0.11
N ARG A 14 6.80 -0.40 0.32
CA ARG A 14 7.44 0.70 -0.42
C ARG A 14 8.95 0.54 -0.49
N VAL A 15 9.61 0.18 0.61
CA VAL A 15 11.06 -0.05 0.62
C VAL A 15 11.43 -1.17 -0.36
N MET A 16 10.72 -2.30 -0.29
CA MET A 16 10.96 -3.44 -1.19
C MET A 16 10.69 -3.08 -2.66
N ALA A 17 9.62 -2.33 -2.95
CA ALA A 17 9.31 -1.88 -4.30
C ALA A 17 10.42 -0.97 -4.87
N ASN A 18 10.94 -0.05 -4.06
CA ASN A 18 12.04 0.83 -4.46
C ASN A 18 13.36 0.06 -4.70
N LEU A 19 13.67 -0.93 -3.86
CA LEU A 19 14.83 -1.81 -4.06
C LEU A 19 14.71 -2.62 -5.35
N LEU A 20 13.53 -3.16 -5.64
CA LEU A 20 13.25 -3.87 -6.89
C LEU A 20 13.37 -2.93 -8.10
N MET A 21 12.96 -1.67 -7.97
CA MET A 21 13.10 -0.66 -9.02
C MET A 21 14.57 -0.37 -9.33
N LEU A 22 15.41 -0.23 -8.29
CA LEU A 22 16.86 -0.10 -8.46
C LEU A 22 17.45 -1.32 -9.17
N GLY A 23 17.07 -2.54 -8.74
CA GLY A 23 17.49 -3.77 -9.41
C GLY A 23 17.07 -3.83 -10.89
N ALA A 24 15.86 -3.35 -11.21
CA ALA A 24 15.37 -3.26 -12.58
C ALA A 24 16.20 -2.31 -13.45
N VAL A 25 16.70 -1.19 -12.89
CA VAL A 25 17.60 -0.27 -13.60
C VAL A 25 18.93 -0.95 -13.92
N PHE A 26 19.57 -1.62 -12.95
CA PHE A 26 20.82 -2.32 -13.22
C PHE A 26 20.65 -3.47 -14.22
N LEU A 27 19.57 -4.23 -14.10
CA LEU A 27 19.27 -5.33 -15.02
C LEU A 27 18.99 -4.84 -16.44
N SER A 28 18.22 -3.76 -16.58
CA SER A 28 17.92 -3.17 -17.89
C SER A 28 19.17 -2.56 -18.55
N MET A 29 20.05 -1.91 -17.78
CA MET A 29 21.36 -1.46 -18.27
C MET A 29 22.23 -2.64 -18.72
N TYR A 30 22.28 -3.72 -17.94
CA TYR A 30 23.03 -4.92 -18.28
C TYR A 30 22.52 -5.56 -19.58
N ARG A 31 21.20 -5.67 -19.74
CA ARG A 31 20.57 -6.21 -20.96
C ARG A 31 20.76 -5.29 -22.17
N ALA A 32 20.67 -3.98 -21.99
CA ALA A 32 20.91 -3.00 -23.05
C ALA A 32 22.36 -3.04 -23.55
N SER A 33 23.33 -3.35 -22.68
CA SER A 33 24.73 -3.50 -23.07
C SER A 33 25.02 -4.76 -23.89
N GLN A 34 24.18 -5.80 -23.81
CA GLN A 34 24.43 -7.10 -24.46
C GLN A 34 23.77 -7.22 -25.83
N TRP A 35 22.67 -6.51 -26.07
CA TRP A 35 21.94 -6.58 -27.33
C TRP A 35 22.40 -5.50 -28.31
N SER A 36 23.28 -5.89 -29.24
CA SER A 36 23.86 -5.01 -30.27
C SER A 36 22.91 -4.71 -31.45
N SER A 37 21.87 -5.53 -31.65
CA SER A 37 21.01 -5.46 -32.85
C SER A 37 19.79 -4.54 -32.70
N TRP A 38 19.44 -4.11 -31.48
CA TRP A 38 18.29 -3.26 -31.20
C TRP A 38 18.74 -1.94 -30.58
N PRO A 39 18.00 -0.83 -30.77
CA PRO A 39 18.30 0.42 -30.10
C PRO A 39 18.31 0.19 -28.59
N SER A 40 19.44 0.49 -27.95
CA SER A 40 19.70 0.24 -26.53
C SER A 40 18.66 0.91 -25.63
N GLU A 41 18.15 2.06 -26.03
CA GLU A 41 17.06 2.78 -25.36
C GLU A 41 15.75 1.98 -25.35
N ALA A 42 15.40 1.31 -26.45
CA ALA A 42 14.18 0.51 -26.53
C ALA A 42 14.29 -0.76 -25.65
N VAL A 43 15.45 -1.42 -25.67
CA VAL A 43 15.72 -2.58 -24.82
C VAL A 43 15.67 -2.17 -23.34
N PHE A 44 16.26 -1.03 -22.99
CA PHE A 44 16.20 -0.47 -21.65
C PHE A 44 14.75 -0.20 -21.22
N CYS A 45 13.99 0.54 -22.03
CA CYS A 45 12.60 0.88 -21.74
C CYS A 45 11.72 -0.37 -21.60
N CYS A 46 11.82 -1.35 -22.50
CA CYS A 46 11.04 -2.59 -22.42
C CYS A 46 11.32 -3.35 -21.12
N TRP A 47 12.59 -3.50 -20.72
CA TRP A 47 12.94 -4.20 -19.49
C TRP A 47 12.60 -3.40 -18.23
N PHE A 48 12.87 -2.09 -18.23
CA PHE A 48 12.55 -1.22 -17.12
C PHE A 48 11.04 -1.15 -16.89
N PHE A 49 10.25 -0.78 -17.90
CA PHE A 49 8.79 -0.70 -17.76
C PHE A 49 8.15 -2.08 -17.57
N GLY A 50 8.68 -3.12 -18.22
CA GLY A 50 8.24 -4.50 -18.05
C GLY A 50 8.37 -5.02 -16.61
N ILE A 51 9.30 -4.50 -15.82
CA ILE A 51 9.46 -4.87 -14.41
C ILE A 51 8.78 -3.85 -13.48
N THR A 52 8.94 -2.56 -13.74
CA THR A 52 8.44 -1.52 -12.82
C THR A 52 6.93 -1.44 -12.75
N VAL A 53 6.23 -1.61 -13.87
CA VAL A 53 4.75 -1.61 -13.91
C VAL A 53 4.14 -2.76 -13.09
N PRO A 54 4.54 -4.03 -13.26
CA PRO A 54 4.02 -5.13 -12.43
C PRO A 54 4.42 -5.01 -10.96
N VAL A 55 5.63 -4.51 -10.66
CA VAL A 55 6.06 -4.29 -9.27
C VAL A 55 5.17 -3.24 -8.58
N TRP A 56 4.89 -2.11 -9.24
CA TRP A 56 4.04 -1.06 -8.67
C TRP A 56 2.58 -1.46 -8.54
N THR A 57 2.04 -2.12 -9.57
CA THR A 57 0.66 -2.65 -9.52
C THR A 57 0.52 -3.71 -8.43
N GLY A 58 1.50 -4.61 -8.29
CA GLY A 58 1.58 -5.59 -7.21
C GLY A 58 1.67 -4.94 -5.83
N ALA A 59 2.53 -3.95 -5.66
CA ALA A 59 2.67 -3.19 -4.42
C ALA A 59 1.37 -2.46 -4.03
N PHE A 60 0.68 -1.87 -5.01
CA PHE A 60 -0.61 -1.21 -4.80
C PHE A 60 -1.69 -2.21 -4.41
N TYR A 61 -1.76 -3.36 -5.10
CA TYR A 61 -2.70 -4.42 -4.80
C TYR A 61 -2.47 -5.00 -3.40
N LEU A 62 -1.22 -5.27 -3.04
CA LEU A 62 -0.84 -5.80 -1.73
C LEU A 62 -1.16 -4.80 -0.62
N THR A 63 -0.89 -3.51 -0.85
CA THR A 63 -1.28 -2.43 0.05
C THR A 63 -2.80 -2.37 0.23
N ARG A 64 -3.58 -2.54 -0.85
CA ARG A 64 -5.05 -2.57 -0.80
C ARG A 64 -5.56 -3.79 -0.03
N LEU A 65 -4.92 -4.94 -0.20
CA LEU A 65 -5.26 -6.19 0.49
C LEU A 65 -4.99 -6.06 2.00
N ILE A 66 -3.87 -5.47 2.40
CA ILE A 66 -3.54 -5.24 3.81
C ILE A 66 -4.54 -4.27 4.45
N ARG A 67 -4.92 -3.19 3.77
CA ARG A 67 -5.96 -2.28 4.26
C ARG A 67 -7.32 -2.96 4.43
N ARG A 68 -7.66 -3.90 3.55
CA ARG A 68 -8.90 -4.69 3.65
C ARG A 68 -8.85 -5.74 4.76
N ARG A 69 -7.69 -6.38 4.96
CA ARG A 69 -7.52 -7.44 5.96
C ARG A 69 -7.40 -6.89 7.39
N PHE A 70 -6.82 -5.70 7.53
CA PHE A 70 -6.70 -4.98 8.79
C PHE A 70 -7.30 -3.58 8.61
N PRO A 71 -8.65 -3.44 8.64
CA PRO A 71 -9.24 -2.13 8.70
C PRO A 71 -8.70 -1.41 9.93
N ALA A 72 -8.11 -0.22 9.71
CA ALA A 72 -7.57 0.58 10.79
C ALA A 72 -8.74 1.01 11.68
N GLU A 73 -8.92 0.31 12.80
CA GLU A 73 -9.68 0.83 13.91
C GLU A 73 -8.90 2.04 14.44
N HIS A 74 -9.38 3.22 14.09
CA HIS A 74 -8.76 4.46 14.49
C HIS A 74 -9.02 4.60 15.99
N GLU A 75 -7.97 4.37 16.77
CA GLU A 75 -7.92 4.73 18.19
C GLU A 75 -7.62 6.22 18.24
N SER A 76 -8.64 7.05 18.37
CA SER A 76 -8.46 8.50 18.58
C SER A 76 -8.67 8.79 20.06
N LEU A 77 -7.71 9.49 20.66
CA LEU A 77 -7.85 10.00 22.02
C LEU A 77 -8.80 11.21 21.96
N ILE A 78 -10.02 11.05 22.47
CA ILE A 78 -11.04 12.11 22.46
C ILE A 78 -11.41 12.42 23.90
N GLU A 79 -11.59 13.69 24.22
CA GLU A 79 -12.18 14.11 25.49
C GLU A 79 -13.69 13.91 25.45
N LEU A 80 -14.19 12.95 26.23
CA LEU A 80 -15.63 12.77 26.36
C LEU A 80 -16.18 13.76 27.38
N PRO A 81 -17.28 14.47 27.06
CA PRO A 81 -17.97 15.30 28.04
C PRO A 81 -18.40 14.41 29.21
N ARG A 82 -17.99 14.79 30.43
CA ARG A 82 -18.15 14.08 31.73
C ARG A 82 -17.22 12.89 32.03
N LYS A 83 -16.38 12.42 31.11
CA LYS A 83 -15.45 11.28 31.36
C LYS A 83 -13.96 11.59 31.21
N GLY A 84 -13.61 12.77 30.71
CA GLY A 84 -12.21 13.16 30.50
C GLY A 84 -11.59 12.49 29.27
N ARG A 85 -10.25 12.49 29.17
CA ARG A 85 -9.50 11.91 28.06
C ARG A 85 -9.66 10.40 28.04
N GLN A 86 -10.34 9.88 27.02
CA GLN A 86 -10.53 8.45 26.87
C GLN A 86 -10.14 8.00 25.46
N LEU A 87 -9.50 6.84 25.39
CA LEU A 87 -9.09 6.21 24.15
C LEU A 87 -10.34 5.58 23.53
N VAL A 88 -10.89 6.20 22.48
CA VAL A 88 -12.11 5.71 21.81
C VAL A 88 -11.70 4.92 20.59
N ARG A 89 -12.21 3.69 20.49
CA ARG A 89 -12.00 2.79 19.36
C ARG A 89 -13.19 2.93 18.41
N TRP A 90 -12.97 3.53 17.24
CA TRP A 90 -14.02 3.69 16.25
C TRP A 90 -14.19 2.39 15.46
N HIS A 91 -15.28 1.68 15.73
CA HIS A 91 -15.79 0.68 14.80
C HIS A 91 -16.61 1.39 13.73
N VAL A 92 -16.19 1.30 12.48
CA VAL A 92 -17.06 1.66 11.35
C VAL A 92 -18.17 0.62 11.36
N LEU A 93 -19.39 1.06 11.64
CA LEU A 93 -20.58 0.22 11.51
C LEU A 93 -20.65 -0.18 10.03
N GLU A 94 -20.33 -1.44 9.75
CA GLU A 94 -20.54 -2.04 8.43
C GLU A 94 -22.02 -1.81 8.09
N GLU A 95 -22.29 -1.28 6.90
CA GLU A 95 -23.61 -0.82 6.49
C GLU A 95 -24.69 -1.81 6.92
N ALA A 96 -25.45 -1.42 7.95
CA ALA A 96 -26.72 -2.03 8.25
C ALA A 96 -27.64 -1.70 7.08
N GLY A 97 -27.63 -2.56 6.06
CA GLY A 97 -28.75 -2.68 5.16
C GLY A 97 -30.01 -2.83 5.99
N GLY A 98 -30.80 -1.76 6.02
CA GLY A 98 -32.10 -1.71 6.69
C GLY A 98 -32.02 -1.61 8.21
N THR A 99 -32.09 -0.40 8.72
CA THR A 99 -33.32 0.17 9.32
C THR A 99 -32.88 1.22 10.32
N CYS A 100 -32.95 2.48 9.89
CA CYS A 100 -32.95 3.61 10.80
C CYS A 100 -34.19 3.48 11.70
N LEU A 101 -33.99 3.05 12.94
CA LEU A 101 -34.94 3.29 14.03
C LEU A 101 -34.25 4.20 15.03
N LEU A 102 -34.30 5.49 14.71
CA LEU A 102 -34.27 6.56 15.70
C LEU A 102 -35.64 6.61 16.41
N ALA A 103 -35.59 6.94 17.70
CA ALA A 103 -36.65 7.09 18.69
C ALA A 103 -37.10 5.75 19.33
N ARG A 104 -37.03 5.58 20.66
CA ARG A 104 -37.28 6.56 21.73
C ARG A 104 -36.58 6.14 23.02
#